data_AF-A0A916Z7E4-F1
#
_entry.id   AF-A0A916Z7E4-F1
#
_cell.length_a   1.000
_cell.length_b   1.000
_cell.length_c   1.000
_cell.angle_alpha   90.00
_cell.angle_beta   90.00
_cell.angle_gamma   90.00
#
_symmetry.space_group_name_H-M   'P 1'
#
loop_
_entity.id
_entity.type
_entity.pdbx_description
1 polymer ?
#
loop_
_entity_poly.entity_id
_entity_poly.type
_entity_poly.pdbx_seq_one_letter_code
_entity_poly.pdbx_strand_id
1 'polypeptide(L)'
;MKKSVYLLLAGALFFTACKKTEEEPPKSLYVRLGGNAAISGVIDQFIANVASDTRINIFFADAAADPARLKKLRDNLVNQVGQATGGPEKYTGLDMKTAHKGMNIQDADFNALVEDLSKALDKFSVPMTEKNELLGALATMKADIVEPSASLYAQLGGNAAISAVIDQFITNVAGDARINAFFADAAADPARLMKLRNNLINQVGMATGGPEKYTGLDMKAAHKGMGVSEADFNALVEDLVKSLDKFKVLPKPKSQLLGALAAMKGDIVEGSTPLYARLGMNAGITLVIDDFIGKVAADTRINSFFAAAAADPARLNRLKMNLVNQVGAASGGTEKYTGMDMKTAHKGMKITDAHFNALVEDLTKSLVKYNVQSKAKIELLTALGGMRADIVGQ
;
A
#
# COMPACT_ATOMS: atom_id res chain seq x y z
N MET A 1 -82.78 83.00 -24.77
CA MET A 1 -82.59 81.62 -24.27
C MET A 1 -81.18 81.17 -24.62
N LYS A 2 -80.46 80.66 -23.62
CA LYS A 2 -78.99 80.55 -23.52
C LYS A 2 -78.33 79.92 -24.77
N LYS A 3 -77.40 80.66 -25.40
CA LYS A 3 -76.40 80.12 -26.34
C LYS A 3 -75.02 80.25 -25.70
N SER A 4 -74.42 79.12 -25.37
CA SER A 4 -73.04 79.04 -24.88
C SER A 4 -72.07 79.27 -26.05
N VAL A 5 -71.26 80.32 -25.95
CA VAL A 5 -70.13 80.57 -26.85
C VAL A 5 -68.87 80.25 -26.05
N TYR A 6 -68.16 79.19 -26.45
CA TYR A 6 -66.83 78.85 -25.95
C TYR A 6 -65.80 79.69 -26.69
N LEU A 7 -64.94 80.39 -25.94
CA LEU A 7 -63.82 81.17 -26.47
C LEU A 7 -62.58 80.93 -25.59
N LEU A 8 -61.42 80.75 -26.25
CA LEU A 8 -60.03 80.75 -25.75
C LEU A 8 -59.57 79.48 -25.00
N LEU A 9 -58.35 78.95 -25.18
CA LEU A 9 -57.03 79.56 -25.39
C LEU A 9 -56.15 78.59 -26.24
N ALA A 10 -55.37 79.12 -27.18
CA ALA A 10 -54.33 78.35 -27.90
C ALA A 10 -53.05 78.27 -27.04
N GLY A 11 -52.66 77.06 -26.63
CA GLY A 11 -51.40 76.78 -25.93
C GLY A 11 -50.40 76.12 -26.89
N ALA A 12 -49.27 76.78 -27.14
CA ALA A 12 -48.16 76.22 -27.90
C ALA A 12 -47.40 75.18 -27.03
N LEU A 13 -47.39 73.92 -27.48
CA LEU A 13 -46.59 72.85 -26.89
C LEU A 13 -45.15 72.91 -27.40
N PHE A 14 -44.20 73.21 -26.51
CA PHE A 14 -42.78 72.96 -26.73
C PHE A 14 -42.49 71.48 -26.45
N PHE A 15 -42.22 70.69 -27.48
CA PHE A 15 -41.65 69.35 -27.33
C PHE A 15 -40.17 69.47 -26.94
N THR A 16 -39.86 69.25 -25.67
CA THR A 16 -38.49 68.97 -25.23
C THR A 16 -38.21 67.48 -25.48
N ALA A 17 -37.40 67.20 -26.49
CA ALA A 17 -36.90 65.86 -26.76
C ALA A 17 -35.88 65.46 -25.69
N CYS A 18 -36.24 64.50 -24.82
CA CYS A 18 -35.27 63.82 -23.96
C CYS A 18 -34.25 63.05 -24.83
N LYS A 19 -33.00 63.52 -24.87
CA LYS A 19 -31.87 62.72 -25.33
C LYS A 19 -31.61 61.62 -24.31
N LYS A 20 -31.89 60.38 -24.68
CA LYS A 20 -31.41 59.18 -23.99
C LYS A 20 -29.89 59.15 -24.19
N THR A 21 -29.11 59.35 -23.13
CA THR A 21 -27.67 59.06 -23.14
C THR A 21 -27.52 57.55 -23.26
N GLU A 22 -27.07 57.09 -24.42
CA GLU A 22 -26.57 55.72 -24.59
C GLU A 22 -25.28 55.61 -23.78
N GLU A 23 -25.30 54.81 -22.70
CA GLU A 23 -24.09 54.43 -21.96
C GLU A 23 -23.19 53.61 -22.90
N GLU A 24 -21.92 54.02 -23.05
CA GLU A 24 -20.92 53.20 -23.75
C GLU A 24 -20.83 51.81 -23.11
N PRO A 25 -20.74 50.73 -23.91
CA PRO A 25 -20.60 49.39 -23.37
C PRO A 25 -19.36 49.29 -22.47
N PRO A 26 -19.44 48.57 -21.34
CA PRO A 26 -18.32 48.46 -20.41
C PRO A 26 -17.09 47.86 -21.10
N LYS A 27 -15.91 48.46 -20.84
CA LYS A 27 -14.63 47.98 -21.38
C LYS A 27 -14.40 46.52 -20.96
N SER A 28 -13.89 45.71 -21.89
CA SER A 28 -13.53 44.32 -21.59
C SER A 28 -12.49 44.25 -20.47
N LEU A 29 -12.45 43.13 -19.75
CA LEU A 29 -11.46 42.89 -18.70
C LEU A 29 -10.03 43.00 -19.25
N TYR A 30 -9.80 42.54 -20.48
CA TYR A 30 -8.52 42.69 -21.18
C TYR A 30 -8.05 44.15 -21.24
N VAL A 31 -8.94 45.08 -21.60
CA VAL A 31 -8.61 46.52 -21.67
C VAL A 31 -8.35 47.08 -20.28
N ARG A 32 -9.15 46.69 -19.27
CA ARG A 32 -8.97 47.13 -17.88
C ARG A 32 -7.67 46.60 -17.25
N LEU A 33 -7.23 45.42 -17.66
CA LEU A 33 -5.95 44.82 -17.24
C LEU A 33 -4.73 45.46 -17.92
N GLY A 34 -4.92 46.36 -18.89
CA GLY A 34 -3.82 47.01 -19.63
C GLY A 34 -3.36 46.26 -20.88
N GLY A 35 -4.13 45.30 -21.36
CA GLY A 35 -3.88 44.55 -22.59
C GLY A 35 -2.64 43.64 -22.56
N ASN A 36 -2.18 43.24 -23.74
CA ASN A 36 -1.18 42.19 -23.93
C ASN A 36 0.12 42.42 -23.15
N ALA A 37 0.63 43.66 -23.12
CA ALA A 37 1.89 43.97 -22.45
C ALA A 37 1.80 43.74 -20.94
N ALA A 38 0.70 44.19 -20.32
CA ALA A 38 0.47 43.99 -18.88
C ALA A 38 0.22 42.51 -18.55
N ILE A 39 -0.60 41.82 -19.35
CA ILE A 39 -0.85 40.38 -19.21
C ILE A 39 0.45 39.58 -19.34
N SER A 40 1.28 39.92 -20.32
CA SER A 40 2.60 39.29 -20.52
C SER A 40 3.48 39.41 -19.27
N GLY A 41 3.54 40.60 -18.67
CA GLY A 41 4.30 40.82 -17.43
C GLY A 41 3.78 40.00 -16.25
N VAL A 42 2.46 39.91 -16.08
CA VAL A 42 1.84 39.05 -15.06
C VAL A 42 2.17 37.58 -15.29
N ILE A 43 2.07 37.10 -16.54
CA ILE A 43 2.39 35.70 -16.89
C ILE A 43 3.86 35.38 -16.64
N ASP A 44 4.78 36.30 -16.95
CA ASP A 44 6.20 36.12 -16.68
C ASP A 44 6.48 35.96 -15.18
N GLN A 45 5.84 36.78 -14.35
CA GLN A 45 5.94 36.63 -12.90
C GLN A 45 5.26 35.35 -12.39
N PHE A 46 4.11 34.99 -12.95
CA PHE A 46 3.40 33.77 -12.58
C PHE A 46 4.26 32.52 -12.84
N ILE A 47 4.92 32.44 -14.00
CA ILE A 47 5.86 31.36 -14.32
C ILE A 47 7.01 31.32 -13.31
N ALA A 48 7.56 32.48 -12.91
CA ALA A 48 8.62 32.55 -11.90
C ALA A 48 8.15 32.06 -10.51
N ASN A 49 6.91 32.37 -10.13
CA ASN A 49 6.31 31.87 -8.88
C ASN A 49 6.17 30.35 -8.91
N VAL A 50 5.60 29.80 -9.99
CA VAL A 50 5.42 28.35 -10.18
C VAL A 50 6.75 27.60 -10.18
N ALA A 51 7.79 28.15 -10.83
CA ALA A 51 9.12 27.55 -10.81
C ALA A 51 9.72 27.44 -9.40
N SER A 52 9.33 28.35 -8.50
CA SER A 52 9.80 28.41 -7.12
C SER A 52 8.92 27.62 -6.14
N ASP A 53 7.69 27.23 -6.53
CA ASP A 53 6.76 26.50 -5.66
C ASP A 53 7.04 24.99 -5.69
N THR A 54 7.65 24.49 -4.62
CA THR A 54 7.98 23.06 -4.46
C THR A 54 6.75 22.15 -4.42
N ARG A 55 5.53 22.68 -4.26
CA ARG A 55 4.29 21.90 -4.31
C ARG A 55 3.94 21.47 -5.73
N ILE A 56 4.24 22.31 -6.74
CA ILE A 56 3.73 22.14 -8.11
C ILE A 56 4.79 22.25 -9.21
N ASN A 57 6.00 22.73 -8.92
CA ASN A 57 7.05 22.91 -9.94
C ASN A 57 7.39 21.63 -10.71
N ILE A 58 7.17 20.45 -10.11
CA ILE A 58 7.39 19.14 -10.73
C ILE A 58 6.54 18.93 -11.99
N PHE A 59 5.32 19.49 -12.07
CA PHE A 59 4.47 19.39 -13.25
C PHE A 59 5.02 20.16 -14.46
N PHE A 60 5.93 21.11 -14.21
CA PHE A 60 6.49 22.01 -15.22
C PHE A 60 7.98 21.78 -15.48
N ALA A 61 8.62 20.83 -14.78
CA ALA A 61 10.06 20.56 -14.86
C ALA A 61 10.55 20.33 -16.31
N ASP A 62 9.78 19.56 -17.07
CA ASP A 62 10.01 19.28 -18.48
C ASP A 62 9.98 20.52 -19.39
N ALA A 63 9.04 21.44 -19.11
CA ALA A 63 8.95 22.69 -19.85
C ALA A 63 10.07 23.65 -19.43
N ALA A 64 10.40 23.70 -18.14
CA ALA A 64 11.47 24.53 -17.60
C ALA A 64 12.86 24.11 -18.11
N ALA A 65 13.07 22.82 -18.39
CA ALA A 65 14.33 22.29 -18.92
C ALA A 65 14.59 22.62 -20.40
N ASP A 66 13.57 23.05 -21.16
CA ASP A 66 13.67 23.34 -22.59
C ASP A 66 13.15 24.77 -22.88
N PRO A 67 14.04 25.72 -23.23
CA PRO A 67 13.65 27.09 -23.52
C PRO A 67 12.57 27.25 -24.60
N ALA A 68 12.53 26.37 -25.61
CA ALA A 68 11.52 26.42 -26.66
C ALA A 68 10.15 25.97 -26.12
N ARG A 69 10.12 24.92 -25.29
CA ARG A 69 8.90 24.47 -24.61
C ARG A 69 8.40 25.51 -23.60
N LEU A 70 9.30 26.11 -22.81
CA LEU A 70 8.95 27.16 -21.87
C LEU A 70 8.35 28.37 -22.58
N LYS A 71 8.95 28.81 -23.68
CA LYS A 71 8.42 29.91 -24.50
C LYS A 71 7.02 29.57 -25.03
N LYS A 72 6.81 28.35 -25.54
CA LYS A 72 5.50 27.91 -26.03
C LYS A 72 4.45 27.89 -24.91
N LEU A 73 4.79 27.41 -23.71
CA LEU A 73 3.92 27.43 -22.54
C LEU A 73 3.53 28.86 -22.17
N ARG A 74 4.52 29.77 -22.09
CA ARG A 74 4.31 31.20 -21.84
C ARG A 74 3.34 31.81 -22.86
N ASP A 75 3.61 31.63 -24.14
CA ASP A 75 2.78 32.20 -25.22
C ASP A 75 1.34 31.66 -25.16
N ASN A 76 1.18 30.37 -24.85
CA ASN A 76 -0.13 29.76 -24.63
C ASN A 76 -0.87 30.38 -23.43
N LEU A 77 -0.21 30.61 -22.30
CA LEU A 77 -0.81 31.25 -21.13
C LEU A 77 -1.24 32.69 -21.41
N VAL A 78 -0.40 33.47 -22.11
CA VAL A 78 -0.75 34.83 -22.53
C VAL A 78 -1.99 34.80 -23.44
N ASN A 79 -2.01 33.91 -24.44
CA ASN A 79 -3.15 33.79 -25.34
C ASN A 79 -4.42 33.32 -24.64
N GLN A 80 -4.31 32.39 -23.68
CA GLN A 80 -5.41 31.90 -22.87
C GLN A 80 -6.04 33.03 -22.05
N VAL A 81 -5.22 33.81 -21.32
CA VAL A 81 -5.69 34.94 -20.52
C VAL A 81 -6.23 36.06 -21.41
N GLY A 82 -5.55 36.38 -22.51
CA GLY A 82 -6.02 37.36 -23.49
C GLY A 82 -7.42 37.00 -24.00
N GLN A 83 -7.60 35.77 -24.50
CA GLN A 83 -8.90 35.30 -24.97
C GLN A 83 -9.96 35.28 -23.85
N ALA A 84 -9.64 34.76 -22.67
CA ALA A 84 -10.59 34.62 -21.56
C ALA A 84 -11.06 35.98 -21.00
N THR A 85 -10.27 37.04 -21.18
CA THR A 85 -10.57 38.39 -20.69
C THR A 85 -11.19 39.30 -21.77
N GLY A 86 -11.45 38.76 -22.98
CA GLY A 86 -12.06 39.49 -24.10
C GLY A 86 -11.07 40.30 -24.94
N GLY A 87 -9.81 39.87 -24.99
CA GLY A 87 -8.77 40.40 -25.87
C GLY A 87 -8.79 39.81 -27.28
N PRO A 88 -7.97 40.35 -28.19
CA PRO A 88 -7.86 39.86 -29.57
C PRO A 88 -7.10 38.53 -29.71
N GLU A 89 -6.41 38.08 -28.66
CA GLU A 89 -5.67 36.83 -28.65
C GLU A 89 -6.56 35.61 -28.86
N LYS A 90 -5.99 34.58 -29.46
CA LYS A 90 -6.64 33.27 -29.63
C LYS A 90 -5.75 32.18 -29.10
N TYR A 91 -6.26 31.43 -28.14
CA TYR A 91 -5.66 30.20 -27.68
C TYR A 91 -5.88 29.09 -28.71
N THR A 92 -4.79 28.52 -29.21
CA THR A 92 -4.78 27.46 -30.24
C THR A 92 -4.15 26.16 -29.72
N GLY A 93 -3.87 26.09 -28.42
CA GLY A 93 -3.37 24.89 -27.77
C GLY A 93 -4.44 23.81 -27.61
N LEU A 94 -4.05 22.70 -26.97
CA LEU A 94 -4.98 21.63 -26.60
C LEU A 94 -6.05 22.16 -25.64
N ASP A 95 -7.26 21.61 -25.71
CA ASP A 95 -8.27 21.88 -24.69
C ASP A 95 -7.78 21.45 -23.30
N MET A 96 -8.32 22.06 -22.24
CA MET A 96 -7.84 21.87 -20.88
C MET A 96 -7.87 20.40 -20.45
N LYS A 97 -8.89 19.64 -20.86
CA LYS A 97 -9.02 18.22 -20.53
C LYS A 97 -7.97 17.37 -21.23
N THR A 98 -7.77 17.56 -22.53
CA THR A 98 -6.76 16.82 -23.30
C THR A 98 -5.34 17.18 -22.87
N ALA A 99 -5.09 18.46 -22.57
CA ALA A 99 -3.77 18.93 -22.16
C ALA A 99 -3.32 18.33 -20.82
N HIS A 100 -4.24 18.12 -19.88
CA HIS A 100 -3.93 17.69 -18.50
C HIS A 100 -4.24 16.22 -18.21
N LYS A 101 -4.77 15.48 -19.18
CA LYS A 101 -5.13 14.07 -19.04
C LYS A 101 -3.96 13.22 -18.54
N GLY A 102 -4.18 12.48 -17.46
CA GLY A 102 -3.21 11.56 -16.87
C GLY A 102 -2.12 12.24 -16.03
N MET A 103 -2.21 13.56 -15.81
CA MET A 103 -1.32 14.28 -14.90
C MET A 103 -1.71 14.10 -13.43
N ASN A 104 -2.90 13.54 -13.14
CA ASN A 104 -3.40 13.31 -11.78
C ASN A 104 -3.39 14.58 -10.90
N ILE A 105 -3.67 15.74 -11.50
CA ILE A 105 -3.72 17.04 -10.82
C ILE A 105 -4.90 17.03 -9.83
N GLN A 106 -4.60 17.30 -8.56
CA GLN A 106 -5.59 17.34 -7.49
C GLN A 106 -6.02 18.77 -7.16
N ASP A 107 -7.06 18.91 -6.35
CA ASP A 107 -7.53 20.21 -5.84
C ASP A 107 -6.40 21.03 -5.20
N ALA A 108 -5.54 20.38 -4.41
CA ALA A 108 -4.42 21.05 -3.74
C ALA A 108 -3.39 21.60 -4.75
N ASP A 109 -3.11 20.85 -5.81
CA ASP A 109 -2.17 21.25 -6.86
C ASP A 109 -2.75 22.43 -7.67
N PHE A 110 -4.04 22.36 -8.03
CA PHE A 110 -4.72 23.44 -8.73
C PHE A 110 -4.81 24.71 -7.87
N ASN A 111 -5.12 24.58 -6.59
CA ASN A 111 -5.20 25.73 -5.67
C ASN A 111 -3.82 26.38 -5.48
N ALA A 112 -2.73 25.60 -5.39
CA ALA A 112 -1.38 26.15 -5.35
C ALA A 112 -1.04 26.97 -6.61
N LEU A 113 -1.45 26.49 -7.79
CA LEU A 113 -1.32 27.24 -9.04
C LEU A 113 -2.08 28.57 -9.00
N VAL A 114 -3.33 28.56 -8.51
CA VAL A 114 -4.15 29.77 -8.34
C VAL A 114 -3.51 30.75 -7.35
N GLU A 115 -2.93 30.26 -6.25
CA GLU A 115 -2.19 31.09 -5.30
C GLU A 115 -0.99 31.77 -5.97
N ASP A 116 -0.26 31.08 -6.83
CA ASP A 116 0.89 31.64 -7.54
C ASP A 116 0.50 32.69 -8.58
N LEU A 117 -0.63 32.51 -9.26
CA LEU A 117 -1.20 33.55 -10.13
C LEU A 117 -1.67 34.76 -9.32
N SER A 118 -2.33 34.52 -8.19
CA SER A 118 -2.78 35.57 -7.27
C SER A 118 -1.61 36.43 -6.78
N LYS A 119 -0.49 35.81 -6.39
CA LYS A 119 0.76 36.52 -6.02
C LYS A 119 1.32 37.36 -7.17
N ALA A 120 1.25 36.87 -8.40
CA ALA A 120 1.71 37.63 -9.58
C ALA A 120 0.84 38.87 -9.79
N LEU A 121 -0.49 38.72 -9.73
CA LEU A 121 -1.44 39.85 -9.83
C LEU A 121 -1.22 40.90 -8.72
N ASP A 122 -0.96 40.44 -7.49
CA ASP A 122 -0.65 41.33 -6.36
C ASP A 122 0.65 42.11 -6.57
N LYS A 123 1.69 41.47 -7.11
CA LYS A 123 2.95 42.15 -7.43
C LYS A 123 2.78 43.29 -8.42
N PHE A 124 1.86 43.15 -9.37
CA PHE A 124 1.53 44.19 -10.34
C PHE A 124 0.42 45.14 -9.86
N SER A 125 -0.02 45.02 -8.59
CA SER A 125 -1.06 45.86 -8.01
C SER A 125 -2.35 45.88 -8.83
N VAL A 126 -2.70 44.74 -9.44
CA VAL A 126 -3.96 44.60 -10.19
C VAL A 126 -5.13 44.83 -9.21
N PRO A 127 -6.09 45.72 -9.51
CA PRO A 127 -7.17 46.00 -8.58
C PRO A 127 -8.01 44.75 -8.30
N MET A 128 -8.58 44.69 -7.09
CA MET A 128 -9.27 43.50 -6.58
C MET A 128 -10.43 43.05 -7.48
N THR A 129 -11.14 43.98 -8.11
CA THR A 129 -12.24 43.67 -9.04
C THR A 129 -11.72 42.89 -10.24
N GLU A 130 -10.73 43.41 -10.95
CA GLU A 130 -10.11 42.76 -12.11
C GLU A 130 -9.44 41.43 -11.74
N LYS A 131 -8.80 41.37 -10.56
CA LYS A 131 -8.21 40.14 -10.02
C LYS A 131 -9.27 39.06 -9.84
N ASN A 132 -10.38 39.37 -9.19
CA ASN A 132 -11.46 38.41 -8.92
C ASN A 132 -12.15 37.96 -10.21
N GLU A 133 -12.37 38.87 -11.17
CA GLU A 133 -12.94 38.51 -12.46
C GLU A 133 -12.02 37.57 -13.26
N LEU A 134 -10.70 37.83 -13.28
CA LEU A 134 -9.74 36.96 -13.96
C LEU A 134 -9.66 35.58 -13.30
N LEU A 135 -9.53 35.53 -11.97
CA LEU A 135 -9.51 34.27 -11.23
C LEU A 135 -10.82 33.49 -11.42
N GLY A 136 -11.96 34.19 -11.44
CA GLY A 136 -13.27 33.61 -11.72
C GLY A 136 -13.37 33.01 -13.13
N ALA A 137 -12.87 33.71 -14.14
CA ALA A 137 -12.84 33.20 -15.52
C ALA A 137 -12.03 31.91 -15.63
N LEU A 138 -10.86 31.85 -14.99
CA LEU A 138 -9.99 30.67 -15.01
C LEU A 138 -10.49 29.54 -14.11
N ALA A 139 -11.19 29.85 -13.01
CA ALA A 139 -11.75 28.83 -12.11
C ALA A 139 -12.72 27.87 -12.81
N THR A 140 -13.38 28.32 -13.89
CA THR A 140 -14.25 27.45 -14.71
C THR A 140 -13.51 26.29 -15.36
N MET A 141 -12.21 26.44 -15.62
CA MET A 141 -11.36 25.41 -16.22
C MET A 141 -11.00 24.30 -15.23
N LYS A 142 -11.23 24.51 -13.93
CA LYS A 142 -10.88 23.56 -12.87
C LYS A 142 -11.50 22.17 -13.11
N ALA A 143 -12.74 22.12 -13.57
CA ALA A 143 -13.46 20.87 -13.82
C ALA A 143 -12.85 20.03 -14.95
N ASP A 144 -12.12 20.67 -15.87
CA ASP A 144 -11.42 19.99 -16.96
C ASP A 144 -9.97 19.63 -16.60
N ILE A 145 -9.40 20.26 -15.57
CA ILE A 145 -7.99 20.10 -15.17
C ILE A 145 -7.83 19.16 -13.98
N VAL A 146 -8.67 19.32 -12.95
CA VAL A 146 -8.61 18.51 -11.73
C VAL A 146 -9.24 17.15 -12.02
N GLU A 147 -8.43 16.11 -11.91
CA GLU A 147 -8.91 14.74 -12.00
C GLU A 147 -9.41 14.32 -10.61
N PRO A 148 -10.59 13.68 -10.49
CA PRO A 148 -10.96 13.02 -9.24
C PRO A 148 -9.82 12.08 -8.88
N SER A 149 -9.27 12.18 -7.67
CA SER A 149 -8.09 11.42 -7.25
C SER A 149 -8.25 9.96 -7.68
N ALA A 150 -7.50 9.52 -8.69
CA ALA A 150 -7.51 8.12 -9.07
C ALA A 150 -7.14 7.33 -7.82
N SER A 151 -7.91 6.29 -7.46
CA SER A 151 -7.58 5.49 -6.29
C SER A 151 -6.13 5.01 -6.39
N LEU A 152 -5.46 4.80 -5.25
CA LEU A 152 -4.09 4.29 -5.25
C LEU A 152 -4.00 2.99 -6.08
N TYR A 153 -5.05 2.17 -6.07
CA TYR A 153 -5.23 1.01 -6.91
C TYR A 153 -5.07 1.32 -8.41
N ALA A 154 -5.77 2.35 -8.91
CA ALA A 154 -5.64 2.78 -10.30
C ALA A 154 -4.24 3.33 -10.61
N GLN A 155 -3.65 4.09 -9.67
CA GLN A 155 -2.28 4.60 -9.81
C GLN A 155 -1.21 3.49 -9.81
N LEU A 156 -1.49 2.35 -9.19
CA LEU A 156 -0.65 1.15 -9.21
C LEU A 156 -0.85 0.30 -10.48
N GLY A 157 -1.76 0.68 -11.38
CA GLY A 157 -2.05 -0.07 -12.61
C GLY A 157 -3.12 -1.16 -12.46
N GLY A 158 -3.87 -1.13 -11.36
CA GLY A 158 -4.98 -2.04 -11.08
C GLY A 158 -4.57 -3.51 -10.88
N ASN A 159 -5.54 -4.41 -10.96
CA ASN A 159 -5.39 -5.83 -10.60
C ASN A 159 -4.25 -6.53 -11.34
N ALA A 160 -4.09 -6.27 -12.64
CA ALA A 160 -3.07 -6.92 -13.45
C ALA A 160 -1.65 -6.53 -12.98
N ALA A 161 -1.41 -5.25 -12.73
CA ALA A 161 -0.12 -4.77 -12.25
C ALA A 161 0.15 -5.23 -10.80
N ILE A 162 -0.86 -5.15 -9.92
CA ILE A 162 -0.76 -5.64 -8.54
C ILE A 162 -0.46 -7.15 -8.54
N SER A 163 -1.14 -7.94 -9.37
CA SER A 163 -0.90 -9.38 -9.50
C SER A 163 0.54 -9.68 -9.89
N ALA A 164 1.09 -8.95 -10.88
CA ALA A 164 2.47 -9.14 -11.32
C ALA A 164 3.49 -8.79 -10.21
N VAL A 165 3.25 -7.71 -9.47
CA VAL A 165 4.05 -7.34 -8.29
C VAL A 165 3.98 -8.43 -7.21
N ILE A 166 2.79 -8.96 -6.93
CA ILE A 166 2.61 -10.04 -5.94
C ILE A 166 3.31 -11.34 -6.37
N ASP A 167 3.26 -11.69 -7.65
CA ASP A 167 3.95 -12.89 -8.17
C ASP A 167 5.47 -12.80 -7.99
N GLN A 168 6.04 -11.64 -8.31
CA GLN A 168 7.46 -11.41 -8.07
C GLN A 168 7.79 -11.33 -6.57
N PHE A 169 6.91 -10.75 -5.76
CA PHE A 169 7.10 -10.68 -4.32
C PHE A 169 7.15 -12.08 -3.69
N ILE A 170 6.24 -12.98 -4.07
CA ILE A 170 6.26 -14.39 -3.65
C ILE A 170 7.58 -15.05 -4.05
N THR A 171 8.08 -14.76 -5.26
CA THR A 171 9.37 -15.28 -5.72
C THR A 171 10.54 -14.77 -4.87
N ASN A 172 10.53 -13.49 -4.49
CA ASN A 172 11.56 -12.89 -3.63
C ASN A 172 11.55 -13.56 -2.25
N VAL A 173 10.37 -13.69 -1.63
CA VAL A 173 10.18 -14.29 -0.30
C VAL A 173 10.60 -15.76 -0.27
N ALA A 174 10.31 -16.51 -1.34
CA ALA A 174 10.74 -17.91 -1.43
C ALA A 174 12.27 -18.06 -1.43
N GLY A 175 12.98 -17.06 -1.98
CA GLY A 175 14.45 -17.01 -2.02
C GLY A 175 15.10 -16.42 -0.77
N ASP A 176 14.36 -15.74 0.10
CA ASP A 176 14.93 -15.08 1.29
C ASP A 176 15.03 -16.06 2.47
N ALA A 177 16.25 -16.56 2.72
CA ALA A 177 16.55 -17.47 3.82
C ALA A 177 16.23 -16.90 5.22
N ARG A 178 16.06 -15.58 5.37
CA ARG A 178 15.67 -14.95 6.64
C ARG A 178 14.22 -15.28 7.01
N ILE A 179 13.32 -15.40 6.01
CA ILE A 179 11.87 -15.47 6.23
C ILE A 179 11.16 -16.61 5.50
N ASN A 180 11.80 -17.29 4.55
CA ASN A 180 11.15 -18.34 3.75
C ASN A 180 10.56 -19.48 4.60
N ALA A 181 11.12 -19.75 5.78
CA ALA A 181 10.62 -20.73 6.73
C ALA A 181 9.19 -20.44 7.21
N PHE A 182 8.73 -19.19 7.22
CA PHE A 182 7.34 -18.85 7.55
C PHE A 182 6.35 -19.34 6.49
N PHE A 183 6.81 -19.45 5.25
CA PHE A 183 5.98 -19.71 4.07
C PHE A 183 6.16 -21.14 3.52
N ALA A 184 7.04 -21.95 4.11
CA ALA A 184 7.38 -23.29 3.62
C ALA A 184 6.14 -24.19 3.41
N ASP A 185 5.18 -24.12 4.33
CA ASP A 185 3.92 -24.86 4.22
C ASP A 185 3.05 -24.44 3.02
N ALA A 186 3.03 -23.14 2.70
CA ALA A 186 2.33 -22.65 1.52
C ALA A 186 3.10 -22.99 0.24
N ALA A 187 4.43 -22.89 0.27
CA ALA A 187 5.28 -23.23 -0.87
C ALA A 187 5.21 -24.72 -1.25
N ALA A 188 5.00 -25.60 -0.28
CA ALA A 188 4.87 -27.05 -0.51
C ALA A 188 3.50 -27.49 -1.06
N ASP A 189 2.49 -26.62 -1.05
CA ASP A 189 1.12 -26.93 -1.48
C ASP A 189 0.62 -25.88 -2.49
N PRO A 190 0.51 -26.21 -3.79
CA PRO A 190 0.06 -25.28 -4.82
C PRO A 190 -1.30 -24.63 -4.54
N ALA A 191 -2.23 -25.35 -3.92
CA ALA A 191 -3.54 -24.80 -3.59
C ALA A 191 -3.45 -23.78 -2.45
N ARG A 192 -2.62 -24.04 -1.43
CA ARG A 192 -2.35 -23.07 -0.36
C ARG A 192 -1.58 -21.85 -0.89
N LEU A 193 -0.59 -22.05 -1.77
CA LEU A 193 0.13 -20.95 -2.39
C LEU A 193 -0.79 -20.05 -3.20
N MET A 194 -1.68 -20.64 -4.01
CA MET A 194 -2.64 -19.87 -4.80
C MET A 194 -3.63 -19.11 -3.91
N LYS A 195 -4.07 -19.70 -2.80
CA LYS A 195 -4.90 -19.01 -1.81
C LYS A 195 -4.16 -17.83 -1.17
N LEU A 196 -2.90 -18.02 -0.77
CA LEU A 196 -2.06 -16.96 -0.21
C LEU A 196 -1.88 -15.81 -1.22
N ARG A 197 -1.52 -16.14 -2.46
CA ARG A 197 -1.41 -15.18 -3.57
C ARG A 197 -2.66 -14.34 -3.74
N ASN A 198 -3.83 -14.99 -3.83
CA ASN A 198 -5.10 -14.29 -4.02
C ASN A 198 -5.46 -13.41 -2.81
N ASN A 199 -5.16 -13.88 -1.59
CA ASN A 199 -5.35 -13.07 -0.38
C ASN A 199 -4.48 -11.81 -0.41
N LEU A 200 -3.21 -11.90 -0.82
CA LEU A 200 -2.33 -10.74 -0.94
C LEU A 200 -2.83 -9.74 -2.00
N ILE A 201 -3.24 -10.24 -3.17
CA ILE A 201 -3.82 -9.38 -4.23
C ILE A 201 -5.08 -8.68 -3.73
N ASN A 202 -5.99 -9.42 -3.09
CA ASN A 202 -7.23 -8.86 -2.58
C ASN A 202 -7.00 -7.85 -1.45
N GLN A 203 -6.03 -8.11 -0.58
CA GLN A 203 -5.66 -7.20 0.50
C GLN A 203 -5.10 -5.89 -0.04
N VAL A 204 -4.15 -5.97 -0.98
CA VAL A 204 -3.57 -4.77 -1.63
C VAL A 204 -4.63 -4.04 -2.44
N GLY A 205 -5.43 -4.75 -3.23
CA GLY A 205 -6.52 -4.17 -4.00
C GLY A 205 -7.50 -3.38 -3.11
N MET A 206 -8.04 -4.03 -2.08
CA MET A 206 -8.95 -3.39 -1.13
C MET A 206 -8.31 -2.22 -0.37
N ALA A 207 -7.09 -2.38 0.13
CA ALA A 207 -6.38 -1.34 0.90
C ALA A 207 -6.02 -0.11 0.06
N THR A 208 -5.95 -0.26 -1.27
CA THR A 208 -5.61 0.82 -2.19
C THR A 208 -6.83 1.42 -2.90
N GLY A 209 -8.04 1.01 -2.51
CA GLY A 209 -9.31 1.51 -3.06
C GLY A 209 -9.72 0.87 -4.39
N GLY A 210 -9.29 -0.37 -4.62
CA GLY A 210 -9.71 -1.23 -5.72
C GLY A 210 -11.05 -1.95 -5.44
N PRO A 211 -11.62 -2.62 -6.45
CA PRO A 211 -12.87 -3.38 -6.32
C PRO A 211 -12.72 -4.71 -5.56
N GLU A 212 -11.48 -5.16 -5.30
CA GLU A 212 -11.22 -6.40 -4.58
C GLU A 212 -11.74 -6.38 -3.14
N LYS A 213 -12.06 -7.56 -2.63
CA LYS A 213 -12.49 -7.76 -1.25
C LYS A 213 -11.62 -8.80 -0.57
N TYR A 214 -10.96 -8.40 0.50
CA TYR A 214 -10.26 -9.32 1.37
C TYR A 214 -11.26 -9.98 2.34
N THR A 215 -11.32 -11.30 2.32
CA THR A 215 -12.24 -12.12 3.15
C THR A 215 -11.49 -13.07 4.08
N GLY A 216 -10.17 -12.91 4.19
CA GLY A 216 -9.34 -13.67 5.11
C GLY A 216 -9.50 -13.21 6.57
N LEU A 217 -8.74 -13.85 7.45
CA LEU A 217 -8.63 -13.45 8.85
C LEU A 217 -8.03 -12.04 8.96
N ASP A 218 -8.40 -11.28 10.00
CA ASP A 218 -7.70 -10.04 10.30
C ASP A 218 -6.20 -10.28 10.57
N MET A 219 -5.38 -9.25 10.42
CA MET A 219 -3.91 -9.40 10.50
C MET A 219 -3.43 -9.99 11.82
N LYS A 220 -4.08 -9.62 12.94
CA LYS A 220 -3.71 -10.11 14.26
C LYS A 220 -4.06 -11.58 14.44
N ALA A 221 -5.27 -11.97 14.04
CA ALA A 221 -5.70 -13.36 14.10
C ALA A 221 -4.90 -14.25 13.14
N ALA A 222 -4.60 -13.75 11.94
CA ALA A 222 -3.85 -14.47 10.93
C ALA A 222 -2.40 -14.77 11.36
N HIS A 223 -1.75 -13.85 12.09
CA HIS A 223 -0.34 -13.95 12.45
C HIS A 223 -0.09 -14.39 13.90
N LYS A 224 -1.16 -14.63 14.68
CA LYS A 224 -1.07 -15.03 16.08
C LYS A 224 -0.20 -16.28 16.29
N GLY A 225 0.79 -16.18 17.17
CA GLY A 225 1.69 -17.26 17.57
C GLY A 225 2.74 -17.61 16.51
N MET A 226 2.86 -16.83 15.44
CA MET A 226 3.88 -17.08 14.43
C MET A 226 5.27 -16.65 14.91
N GLY A 227 5.38 -15.77 15.91
CA GLY A 227 6.66 -15.26 16.40
C GLY A 227 7.36 -14.39 15.35
N VAL A 228 6.60 -13.59 14.59
CA VAL A 228 7.16 -12.66 13.60
C VAL A 228 7.85 -11.52 14.33
N SER A 229 9.18 -11.43 14.20
CA SER A 229 9.95 -10.33 14.79
C SER A 229 9.92 -9.08 13.90
N GLU A 230 10.38 -7.95 14.44
CA GLU A 230 10.56 -6.73 13.65
C GLU A 230 11.55 -6.93 12.48
N ALA A 231 12.60 -7.72 12.69
CA ALA A 231 13.55 -8.05 11.63
C ALA A 231 12.91 -8.89 10.52
N ASP A 232 12.06 -9.86 10.87
CA ASP A 232 11.30 -10.67 9.91
C ASP A 232 10.35 -9.79 9.08
N PHE A 233 9.63 -8.87 9.73
CA PHE A 233 8.74 -7.94 9.05
C PHE A 233 9.50 -7.00 8.10
N ASN A 234 10.64 -6.46 8.53
CA ASN A 234 11.45 -5.59 7.69
C ASN A 234 12.02 -6.34 6.48
N ALA A 235 12.47 -7.59 6.64
CA ALA A 235 12.91 -8.43 5.52
C ALA A 235 11.78 -8.65 4.49
N LEU A 236 10.54 -8.88 4.97
CA LEU A 236 9.36 -8.99 4.11
C LEU A 236 9.10 -7.68 3.33
N VAL A 237 9.20 -6.53 4.01
CA VAL A 237 9.05 -5.21 3.36
C VAL A 237 10.13 -4.97 2.32
N GLU A 238 11.39 -5.33 2.60
CA GLU A 238 12.49 -5.24 1.64
C GLU A 238 12.20 -6.06 0.38
N ASP A 239 11.65 -7.27 0.52
CA ASP A 239 11.30 -8.11 -0.62
C ASP A 239 10.13 -7.56 -1.45
N LEU A 240 9.17 -6.90 -0.81
CA LEU A 240 8.12 -6.17 -1.51
C LEU A 240 8.69 -4.96 -2.27
N VAL A 241 9.59 -4.20 -1.64
CA VAL A 241 10.27 -3.05 -2.26
C VAL A 241 11.02 -3.49 -3.52
N LYS A 242 11.78 -4.60 -3.46
CA LYS A 242 12.46 -5.20 -4.63
C LYS A 242 11.48 -5.50 -5.77
N SER A 243 10.29 -6.00 -5.45
CA SER A 243 9.25 -6.27 -6.45
C SER A 243 8.73 -4.97 -7.09
N LEU A 244 8.37 -3.98 -6.28
CA LEU A 244 7.90 -2.68 -6.75
C LEU A 244 8.94 -1.97 -7.63
N ASP A 245 10.23 -2.09 -7.28
CA ASP A 245 11.34 -1.54 -8.07
C ASP A 245 11.52 -2.26 -9.41
N LYS A 246 11.40 -3.60 -9.43
CA LYS A 246 11.47 -4.38 -10.68
C LYS A 246 10.40 -3.93 -11.68
N PHE A 247 9.19 -3.65 -11.20
CA PHE A 247 8.08 -3.17 -12.02
C PHE A 247 8.06 -1.65 -12.21
N LYS A 248 9.08 -0.93 -11.72
CA LYS A 248 9.23 0.53 -11.86
C LYS A 248 8.01 1.31 -11.38
N VAL A 249 7.39 0.86 -10.27
CA VAL A 249 6.27 1.57 -9.66
C VAL A 249 6.73 2.97 -9.23
N LEU A 250 5.95 3.99 -9.59
CA LEU A 250 6.32 5.39 -9.36
C LEU A 250 6.51 5.67 -7.85
N PRO A 251 7.45 6.58 -7.47
CA PRO A 251 7.79 6.83 -6.07
C PRO A 251 6.61 7.19 -5.16
N LYS A 252 5.66 8.00 -5.64
CA LYS A 252 4.50 8.44 -4.86
C LYS A 252 3.53 7.27 -4.56
N PRO A 253 3.00 6.54 -5.56
CA PRO A 253 2.21 5.33 -5.30
C PRO A 253 2.95 4.26 -4.48
N LYS A 254 4.24 4.05 -4.74
CA LYS A 254 5.09 3.13 -3.96
C LYS A 254 5.10 3.51 -2.47
N SER A 255 5.39 4.77 -2.15
CA SER A 255 5.43 5.26 -0.77
C SER A 255 4.06 5.15 -0.08
N GLN A 256 2.98 5.48 -0.78
CA GLN A 256 1.63 5.37 -0.24
C GLN A 256 1.23 3.91 0.06
N LEU A 257 1.57 2.97 -0.82
CA LEU A 257 1.35 1.54 -0.59
C LEU A 257 2.14 1.04 0.63
N LEU A 258 3.43 1.38 0.72
CA LEU A 258 4.27 0.99 1.86
C LEU A 258 3.75 1.59 3.17
N GLY A 259 3.27 2.84 3.16
CA GLY A 259 2.63 3.47 4.32
C GLY A 259 1.35 2.74 4.76
N ALA A 260 0.50 2.35 3.81
CA ALA A 260 -0.72 1.58 4.10
C ALA A 260 -0.42 0.21 4.73
N LEU A 261 0.64 -0.47 4.27
CA LEU A 261 1.06 -1.77 4.82
C LEU A 261 1.80 -1.62 6.16
N ALA A 262 2.60 -0.57 6.33
CA ALA A 262 3.32 -0.30 7.58
C ALA A 262 2.37 -0.10 8.76
N ALA A 263 1.17 0.45 8.52
CA ALA A 263 0.12 0.57 9.53
C ALA A 263 -0.31 -0.80 10.12
N MET A 264 -0.13 -1.90 9.39
CA MET A 264 -0.47 -3.25 9.85
C MET A 264 0.61 -3.89 10.72
N LYS A 265 1.81 -3.27 10.83
CA LYS A 265 2.95 -3.82 11.57
C LYS A 265 2.60 -4.18 13.01
N GLY A 266 1.82 -3.33 13.70
CA GLY A 266 1.45 -3.53 15.09
C GLY A 266 0.56 -4.76 15.34
N ASP A 267 -0.14 -5.23 14.33
CA ASP A 267 -0.96 -6.44 14.40
C ASP A 267 -0.18 -7.72 14.05
N ILE A 268 0.97 -7.57 13.38
CA ILE A 268 1.74 -8.69 12.81
C ILE A 268 2.97 -9.01 13.66
N VAL A 269 3.71 -7.99 14.08
CA VAL A 269 4.94 -8.16 14.84
C VAL A 269 4.61 -8.59 16.27
N GLU A 270 5.12 -9.76 16.64
CA GLU A 270 5.02 -10.30 17.98
C GLU A 270 6.34 -10.07 18.72
N GLY A 271 6.27 -9.80 20.03
CA GLY A 271 7.45 -9.86 20.89
C GLY A 271 8.06 -11.27 20.87
N SER A 272 9.28 -11.43 21.41
CA SER A 272 9.98 -12.72 21.43
C SER A 272 9.19 -13.77 22.23
N THR A 273 8.30 -14.49 21.56
CA THR A 273 7.54 -15.59 22.15
C THR A 273 8.40 -16.84 22.04
N PRO A 274 8.78 -17.48 23.16
CA PRO A 274 9.61 -18.68 23.13
C PRO A 274 8.95 -19.78 22.29
N LEU A 275 9.76 -20.65 21.69
CA LEU A 275 9.28 -21.80 20.91
C LEU A 275 8.28 -22.63 21.72
N TYR A 276 8.54 -22.82 23.02
CA TYR A 276 7.65 -23.52 23.94
C TYR A 276 6.20 -22.99 23.92
N ALA A 277 6.03 -21.66 23.96
CA ALA A 277 4.70 -21.04 23.90
C ALA A 277 4.08 -21.19 22.50
N ARG A 278 4.89 -21.09 21.44
CA ARG A 278 4.45 -21.30 20.04
C ARG A 278 4.03 -22.75 19.75
N LEU A 279 4.56 -23.72 20.52
CA LEU A 279 4.16 -25.13 20.47
C LEU A 279 2.88 -25.43 21.31
N GLY A 280 2.25 -24.40 21.88
CA GLY A 280 1.05 -24.56 22.72
C GLY A 280 1.36 -24.97 24.16
N MET A 281 2.58 -24.72 24.64
CA MET A 281 3.04 -25.06 25.98
C MET A 281 2.89 -26.57 26.25
N ASN A 282 2.89 -26.99 27.53
CA ASN A 282 2.78 -28.40 27.92
C ASN A 282 1.56 -29.10 27.33
N ALA A 283 0.41 -28.42 27.24
CA ALA A 283 -0.82 -28.97 26.69
C ALA A 283 -0.70 -29.29 25.19
N GLY A 284 -0.20 -28.33 24.39
CA GLY A 284 0.01 -28.52 22.95
C GLY A 284 1.06 -29.59 22.67
N ILE A 285 2.18 -29.56 23.40
CA ILE A 285 3.24 -30.56 23.29
C ILE A 285 2.71 -31.96 23.62
N THR A 286 1.90 -32.10 24.67
CA THR A 286 1.32 -33.39 25.07
C THR A 286 0.44 -33.97 23.96
N LEU A 287 -0.41 -33.15 23.33
CA LEU A 287 -1.25 -33.60 22.21
C LEU A 287 -0.42 -34.11 21.03
N VAL A 288 0.65 -33.39 20.68
CA VAL A 288 1.57 -33.82 19.61
C VAL A 288 2.27 -35.13 19.99
N ILE A 289 2.79 -35.23 21.21
CA ILE A 289 3.52 -36.43 21.68
C ILE A 289 2.60 -37.65 21.76
N ASP A 290 1.35 -37.49 22.20
CA ASP A 290 0.39 -38.60 22.29
C ASP A 290 0.11 -39.20 20.92
N ASP A 291 -0.13 -38.36 19.91
CA ASP A 291 -0.35 -38.80 18.54
C ASP A 291 0.92 -39.36 17.89
N PHE A 292 2.08 -38.78 18.19
CA PHE A 292 3.38 -39.24 17.73
C PHE A 292 3.67 -40.66 18.22
N ILE A 293 3.43 -40.95 19.50
CA ILE A 293 3.57 -42.31 20.05
C ILE A 293 2.64 -43.30 19.34
N GLY A 294 1.41 -42.88 19.01
CA GLY A 294 0.50 -43.69 18.19
C GLY A 294 1.06 -44.01 16.80
N LYS A 295 1.72 -43.05 16.15
CA LYS A 295 2.36 -43.25 14.85
C LYS A 295 3.57 -44.19 14.93
N VAL A 296 4.44 -43.97 15.91
CA VAL A 296 5.60 -44.83 16.17
C VAL A 296 5.19 -46.27 16.44
N ALA A 297 4.09 -46.49 17.17
CA ALA A 297 3.56 -47.83 17.42
C ALA A 297 3.08 -48.53 16.13
N ALA A 298 2.59 -47.77 15.14
CA ALA A 298 2.12 -48.27 13.86
C ALA A 298 3.23 -48.41 12.81
N ASP A 299 4.38 -47.74 12.97
CA ASP A 299 5.49 -47.76 12.02
C ASP A 299 6.34 -49.03 12.18
N THR A 300 6.19 -49.97 11.23
CA THR A 300 6.90 -51.25 11.23
C THR A 300 8.42 -51.12 11.10
N ARG A 301 8.94 -49.95 10.73
CA ARG A 301 10.39 -49.67 10.66
C ARG A 301 11.01 -49.50 12.04
N ILE A 302 10.23 -49.05 13.04
CA ILE A 302 10.76 -48.62 14.35
C ILE A 302 9.95 -49.12 15.55
N ASN A 303 8.73 -49.63 15.37
CA ASN A 303 7.85 -50.00 16.49
C ASN A 303 8.45 -51.05 17.44
N SER A 304 9.34 -51.92 16.95
CA SER A 304 10.01 -52.96 17.74
C SER A 304 10.88 -52.38 18.87
N PHE A 305 11.49 -51.20 18.67
CA PHE A 305 12.25 -50.50 19.71
C PHE A 305 11.39 -50.05 20.89
N PHE A 306 10.08 -49.88 20.65
CA PHE A 306 9.13 -49.36 21.63
C PHE A 306 8.19 -50.45 22.20
N ALA A 307 8.25 -51.69 21.70
CA ALA A 307 7.34 -52.78 22.07
C ALA A 307 7.28 -53.02 23.59
N ALA A 308 8.43 -52.96 24.27
CA ALA A 308 8.50 -53.16 25.71
C ALA A 308 7.92 -51.99 26.52
N ALA A 309 7.86 -50.78 25.96
CA ALA A 309 7.14 -49.66 26.56
C ALA A 309 5.63 -49.77 26.26
N ALA A 310 5.25 -50.19 25.05
CA ALA A 310 3.86 -50.36 24.65
C ALA A 310 3.13 -51.45 25.47
N ALA A 311 3.83 -52.48 25.90
CA ALA A 311 3.27 -53.58 26.71
C ALA A 311 3.03 -53.21 28.20
N ASP A 312 3.61 -52.11 28.70
CA ASP A 312 3.47 -51.67 30.10
C ASP A 312 2.92 -50.24 30.15
N PRO A 313 1.63 -50.04 30.53
CA PRO A 313 1.02 -48.72 30.61
C PRO A 313 1.77 -47.73 31.50
N ALA A 314 2.36 -48.18 32.61
CA ALA A 314 3.12 -47.30 33.50
C ALA A 314 4.43 -46.86 32.84
N ARG A 315 5.10 -47.76 32.11
CA ARG A 315 6.30 -47.42 31.33
C ARG A 315 5.97 -46.51 30.15
N LEU A 316 4.88 -46.74 29.44
CA LEU A 316 4.42 -45.88 28.35
C LEU A 316 4.14 -44.46 28.84
N ASN A 317 3.45 -44.33 29.98
CA ASN A 317 3.17 -43.01 30.57
C ASN A 317 4.45 -42.28 30.99
N ARG A 318 5.44 -42.99 31.57
CA ARG A 318 6.75 -42.40 31.86
C ARG A 318 7.47 -41.94 30.59
N LEU A 319 7.44 -42.73 29.52
CA LEU A 319 8.02 -42.35 28.22
C LEU A 319 7.37 -41.08 27.67
N LYS A 320 6.03 -41.02 27.65
CA LYS A 320 5.28 -39.83 27.23
C LYS A 320 5.68 -38.59 28.02
N MET A 321 5.70 -38.68 29.35
CA MET A 321 6.11 -37.57 30.22
C MET A 321 7.55 -37.13 29.96
N ASN A 322 8.46 -38.07 29.74
CA ASN A 322 9.85 -37.76 29.40
C ASN A 322 9.98 -37.03 28.07
N LEU A 323 9.24 -37.45 27.04
CA LEU A 323 9.23 -36.80 25.72
C LEU A 323 8.64 -35.39 25.81
N VAL A 324 7.53 -35.21 26.54
CA VAL A 324 6.93 -33.89 26.78
C VAL A 324 7.91 -32.97 27.49
N ASN A 325 8.55 -33.45 28.57
CA ASN A 325 9.53 -32.66 29.32
C ASN A 325 10.80 -32.35 28.50
N GLN A 326 11.23 -33.26 27.63
CA GLN A 326 12.37 -33.06 26.74
C GLN A 326 12.08 -31.97 25.71
N VAL A 327 10.93 -32.04 25.04
CA VAL A 327 10.49 -31.01 24.09
C VAL A 327 10.25 -29.69 24.81
N GLY A 328 9.63 -29.71 25.99
CA GLY A 328 9.44 -28.53 26.84
C GLY A 328 10.75 -27.83 27.15
N ALA A 329 11.73 -28.56 27.68
CA ALA A 329 13.05 -28.03 28.01
C ALA A 329 13.79 -27.52 26.75
N ALA A 330 13.81 -28.30 25.66
CA ALA A 330 14.50 -27.95 24.42
C ALA A 330 13.89 -26.73 23.71
N SER A 331 12.61 -26.44 23.96
CA SER A 331 11.90 -25.29 23.38
C SER A 331 11.89 -24.05 24.29
N GLY A 332 12.59 -24.09 25.42
CA GLY A 332 12.72 -22.96 26.36
C GLY A 332 11.59 -22.86 27.39
N GLY A 333 10.86 -23.95 27.63
CA GLY A 333 9.88 -24.08 28.71
C GLY A 333 10.52 -24.24 30.10
N THR A 334 9.68 -24.28 31.13
CA THR A 334 10.11 -24.48 32.53
C THR A 334 10.31 -25.95 32.90
N GLU A 335 9.87 -26.85 32.03
CA GLU A 335 9.96 -28.29 32.13
C GLU A 335 11.42 -28.72 32.22
N LYS A 336 11.67 -29.77 33.01
CA LYS A 336 13.00 -30.35 33.15
C LYS A 336 12.96 -31.81 32.74
N TYR A 337 13.74 -32.13 31.71
CA TYR A 337 14.06 -33.51 31.42
C TYR A 337 14.98 -34.07 32.51
N THR A 338 14.52 -35.10 33.20
CA THR A 338 15.26 -35.78 34.29
C THR A 338 15.58 -37.23 33.96
N GLY A 339 15.33 -37.66 32.73
CA GLY A 339 15.67 -38.99 32.24
C GLY A 339 17.17 -39.16 31.98
N MET A 340 17.54 -40.35 31.52
CA MET A 340 18.91 -40.66 31.11
C MET A 340 19.35 -39.76 29.94
N ASP A 341 20.63 -39.43 29.85
CA ASP A 341 21.17 -38.77 28.67
C ASP A 341 20.95 -39.63 27.41
N MET A 342 20.85 -38.99 26.24
CA MET A 342 20.47 -39.68 25.00
C MET A 342 21.42 -40.84 24.66
N LYS A 343 22.71 -40.69 24.96
CA LYS A 343 23.72 -41.71 24.69
C LYS A 343 23.54 -42.93 25.57
N THR A 344 23.40 -42.73 26.88
CA THR A 344 23.16 -43.82 27.83
C THR A 344 21.82 -44.50 27.58
N ALA A 345 20.77 -43.71 27.31
CA ALA A 345 19.42 -44.22 27.08
C ALA A 345 19.33 -45.15 25.87
N HIS A 346 20.11 -44.89 24.82
CA HIS A 346 20.05 -45.62 23.56
C HIS A 346 21.21 -46.61 23.34
N LYS A 347 22.09 -46.77 24.33
CA LYS A 347 23.26 -47.66 24.24
C LYS A 347 22.87 -49.11 23.92
N GLY A 348 23.52 -49.68 22.91
CA GLY A 348 23.31 -51.06 22.49
C GLY A 348 22.01 -51.31 21.72
N MET A 349 21.22 -50.26 21.44
CA MET A 349 19.99 -50.37 20.64
C MET A 349 20.28 -50.48 19.14
N LYS A 350 21.50 -50.18 18.68
CA LYS A 350 21.90 -50.28 17.26
C LYS A 350 20.97 -49.47 16.33
N ILE A 351 20.60 -48.27 16.77
CA ILE A 351 19.75 -47.36 16.00
C ILE A 351 20.54 -46.86 14.80
N THR A 352 19.94 -46.96 13.60
CA THR A 352 20.54 -46.52 12.35
C THR A 352 20.00 -45.16 11.95
N ASP A 353 20.63 -44.52 10.96
CA ASP A 353 20.10 -43.30 10.34
C ASP A 353 18.69 -43.49 9.77
N ALA A 354 18.40 -44.67 9.21
CA ALA A 354 17.08 -44.99 8.68
C ALA A 354 16.01 -45.02 9.80
N HIS A 355 16.34 -45.60 10.96
CA HIS A 355 15.43 -45.59 12.12
C HIS A 355 15.21 -44.17 12.67
N PHE A 356 16.27 -43.38 12.79
CA PHE A 356 16.16 -41.99 13.26
C PHE A 356 15.33 -41.13 12.30
N ASN A 357 15.56 -41.27 10.99
CA ASN A 357 14.78 -40.55 9.98
C ASN A 357 13.30 -40.95 10.01
N ALA A 358 12.99 -42.25 10.17
CA ALA A 358 11.61 -42.72 10.33
C ALA A 358 10.90 -42.09 11.54
N LEU A 359 11.62 -41.98 12.67
CA LEU A 359 11.12 -41.31 13.87
C LEU A 359 10.82 -39.81 13.62
N VAL A 360 11.74 -39.12 12.93
CA VAL A 360 11.56 -37.70 12.56
C VAL A 360 10.38 -37.50 11.60
N GLU A 361 10.18 -38.41 10.64
CA GLU A 361 9.02 -38.41 9.75
C GLU A 361 7.71 -38.52 10.53
N ASP A 362 7.63 -39.43 11.50
CA ASP A 362 6.44 -39.61 12.33
C ASP A 362 6.15 -38.40 13.22
N LEU A 363 7.18 -37.81 13.83
CA LEU A 363 7.03 -36.57 14.58
C LEU A 363 6.53 -35.43 13.67
N THR A 364 7.08 -35.33 12.45
CA THR A 364 6.66 -34.34 11.47
C THR A 364 5.18 -34.48 11.11
N LYS A 365 4.69 -35.72 10.92
CA LYS A 365 3.25 -35.98 10.66
C LYS A 365 2.37 -35.52 11.82
N SER A 366 2.80 -35.73 13.07
CA SER A 366 2.06 -35.24 14.24
C SER A 366 2.06 -33.72 14.32
N LEU A 367 3.21 -33.07 14.12
CA LEU A 367 3.29 -31.61 14.09
C LEU A 367 2.38 -30.99 13.00
N VAL A 368 2.28 -31.63 11.83
CA VAL A 368 1.35 -31.22 10.77
C VAL A 368 -0.11 -31.41 11.20
N LYS A 369 -0.47 -32.56 11.78
CA LYS A 369 -1.84 -32.84 12.25
C LYS A 369 -2.34 -31.80 13.26
N TYR A 370 -1.47 -31.32 14.14
CA TYR A 370 -1.80 -30.31 15.14
C TYR A 370 -1.55 -28.87 14.68
N ASN A 371 -1.38 -28.65 13.37
CA ASN A 371 -1.22 -27.33 12.75
C ASN A 371 -0.06 -26.51 13.34
N VAL A 372 1.03 -27.15 13.76
CA VAL A 372 2.23 -26.43 14.22
C VAL A 372 2.82 -25.67 13.04
N GLN A 373 3.09 -24.38 13.24
CA GLN A 373 3.58 -23.47 12.21
C GLN A 373 4.97 -23.89 11.71
N SER A 374 5.23 -23.74 10.40
CA SER A 374 6.45 -24.23 9.73
C SER A 374 7.76 -23.83 10.38
N LYS A 375 7.92 -22.56 10.75
CA LYS A 375 9.12 -22.06 11.43
C LYS A 375 9.27 -22.73 12.80
N ALA A 376 8.20 -22.87 13.58
CA ALA A 376 8.23 -23.60 14.85
C ALA A 376 8.56 -25.10 14.67
N LYS A 377 8.02 -25.76 13.62
CA LYS A 377 8.38 -27.14 13.27
C LYS A 377 9.88 -27.26 12.95
N ILE A 378 10.40 -26.39 12.10
CA ILE A 378 11.82 -26.38 11.71
C ILE A 378 12.70 -26.14 12.92
N GLU A 379 12.40 -25.13 13.75
CA GLU A 379 13.14 -24.85 14.99
C GLU A 379 13.18 -26.07 15.92
N LEU A 380 12.04 -26.74 16.14
CA LEU A 380 11.96 -27.93 16.98
C LEU A 380 12.75 -29.10 16.38
N LEU A 381 12.58 -29.39 15.08
CA LEU A 381 13.27 -30.49 14.41
C LEU A 381 14.79 -30.25 14.37
N THR A 382 15.24 -29.01 14.23
CA THR A 382 16.67 -28.65 14.35
C THR A 382 17.17 -28.87 15.77
N ALA A 383 16.44 -28.43 16.79
CA ALA A 383 16.81 -28.63 18.20
C ALA A 383 16.93 -30.13 18.56
N LEU A 384 16.00 -30.96 18.08
CA LEU A 384 16.02 -32.41 18.30
C LEU A 384 17.05 -33.13 17.42
N GLY A 385 17.29 -32.63 16.20
CA GLY A 385 18.28 -33.17 15.27
C GLY A 385 19.70 -33.12 15.84
N GLY A 386 20.00 -32.17 16.72
CA GLY A 386 21.26 -32.12 17.46
C GLY A 386 21.55 -33.37 18.30
N MET A 387 20.52 -34.11 18.70
CA MET A 387 20.66 -35.35 19.48
C MET A 387 21.05 -36.57 18.64
N ARG A 388 21.07 -36.44 17.30
CA ARG A 388 21.33 -37.57 16.38
C ARG A 388 22.65 -38.28 16.70
N ALA A 389 23.71 -37.53 16.96
CA ALA A 389 25.04 -38.06 17.24
C ALA A 389 25.08 -38.92 18.53
N ASP A 390 24.20 -38.61 19.48
CA ASP A 390 24.08 -39.33 20.75
C ASP A 390 23.11 -40.51 20.68
N ILE A 391 22.50 -40.79 19.53
CA ILE A 391 21.48 -41.86 19.38
C ILE A 391 21.90 -42.86 18.32
N VAL A 392 22.32 -42.38 17.15
CA VAL A 392 22.67 -43.24 16.02
C VAL A 392 24.01 -43.93 16.30
N GLY A 393 24.04 -45.25 16.14
CA GLY A 393 25.25 -46.07 16.31
C GLY A 393 25.67 -46.34 17.76
N GLN A 394 24.86 -45.97 18.76
CA GLN A 394 25.13 -46.23 20.19
C GLN A 394 24.87 -47.67 20.64
#